data_AF-Q7MDV6-F1
#
_entry.id   AF-Q7MDV6-F1
#
_cell.length_a   1.000
_cell.length_b   1.000
_cell.length_c   1.000
_cell.angle_alpha   90.00
_cell.angle_beta   90.00
_cell.angle_gamma   90.00
#
_symmetry.space_group_name_H-M   'P 1'
#
loop_
_entity.id
_entity.type
_entity.pdbx_description
1 polymer ?
#
loop_
_entity_poly.entity_id
_entity_poly.type
_entity_poly.pdbx_seq_one_letter_code
_entity_poly.pdbx_strand_id
1 'polypeptide(L)' 'MIGFEPMAISPHLRWLLLLILSYPFILVGIQLAVFDIRVRAKVNRYFNWGFVVVVGALLFFHMQTEVVYGKYFLDLWQSK' A
#
# COMPACT_ATOMS: atom_id res chain seq x y z
N MET A 1 -16.67 -5.94 -27.01
CA MET A 1 -15.86 -4.73 -26.77
C MET A 1 -15.62 -4.67 -25.27
N ILE A 2 -14.45 -5.11 -24.81
CA ILE A 2 -14.09 -5.08 -23.38
C ILE A 2 -13.41 -3.72 -23.15
N GLY A 3 -14.15 -2.79 -22.55
CA GLY A 3 -13.65 -1.46 -22.22
C GLY A 3 -12.71 -1.54 -21.02
N PHE A 4 -11.44 -1.22 -21.24
CA PHE A 4 -10.52 -0.87 -20.18
C PHE A 4 -10.26 0.64 -20.27
N GLU A 5 -11.00 1.38 -19.46
CA GLU A 5 -10.79 2.81 -19.15
C GLU A 5 -9.45 3.03 -18.42
N PRO A 6 -8.87 4.24 -18.44
CA PRO A 6 -7.45 4.49 -18.23
C PRO A 6 -7.00 4.26 -16.79
N MET A 7 -5.84 3.63 -16.62
CA MET A 7 -5.22 3.45 -15.31
C MET A 7 -4.59 4.78 -14.85
N ALA A 8 -5.36 5.62 -14.16
CA ALA A 8 -4.87 6.87 -13.57
C ALA A 8 -4.20 6.65 -12.19
N ILE A 9 -4.69 5.68 -11.40
CA ILE A 9 -4.09 5.18 -10.15
C ILE A 9 -4.81 3.87 -9.79
N SER A 10 -4.07 2.81 -9.46
CA SER A 10 -4.71 1.56 -8.99
C SER A 10 -5.34 1.80 -7.61
N PRO A 11 -6.49 1.19 -7.27
CA PRO A 11 -7.06 1.29 -5.93
C PRO A 11 -6.07 0.87 -4.84
N HIS A 12 -5.22 -0.12 -5.12
CA HIS A 12 -4.16 -0.59 -4.22
C HIS A 12 -3.09 0.49 -3.98
N LEU A 13 -2.66 1.18 -5.04
CA LEU A 13 -1.70 2.29 -4.95
C LEU A 13 -2.29 3.47 -4.15
N ARG A 14 -3.57 3.79 -4.34
CA ARG A 14 -4.26 4.82 -3.54
C ARG A 14 -4.25 4.49 -2.05
N TRP A 15 -4.58 3.25 -1.69
CA TRP A 15 -4.55 2.80 -0.29
C TRP A 15 -3.13 2.78 0.28
N LEU A 16 -2.14 2.37 -0.51
CA LEU A 16 -0.73 2.40 -0.14
C LEU A 16 -0.28 3.83 0.22
N LEU A 17 -0.60 4.79 -0.65
CA LEU A 17 -0.27 6.20 -0.42
C LEU A 17 -0.95 6.76 0.82
N LEU A 18 -2.23 6.48 1.03
CA LEU A 18 -2.96 6.90 2.24
C LEU A 18 -2.32 6.32 3.51
N LEU A 19 -1.96 5.03 3.50
CA LEU A 19 -1.29 4.38 4.64
C LEU A 19 0.05 5.05 4.95
N ILE A 20 0.90 5.27 3.95
CA ILE A 20 2.22 5.89 4.13
C ILE A 20 2.08 7.33 4.65
N LEU A 21 1.15 8.11 4.08
CA LEU A 21 0.92 9.49 4.51
C LEU A 21 0.32 9.56 5.92
N SER A 22 -0.53 8.60 6.31
CA SER A 22 -1.14 8.56 7.64
C SER A 22 -0.20 8.05 8.75
N TYR A 23 0.84 7.29 8.39
CA TYR A 23 1.78 6.68 9.34
C TYR A 23 2.35 7.63 10.41
N PRO A 24 2.94 8.80 10.08
CA PRO A 24 3.48 9.70 11.10
C PRO A 24 2.40 10.20 12.07
N PHE A 25 1.18 10.45 11.60
CA PHE A 25 0.08 10.92 12.44
C PHE A 25 -0.40 9.83 13.41
N ILE A 26 -0.48 8.59 12.94
CA ILE A 26 -0.85 7.46 13.80
C ILE A 26 0.23 7.23 14.86
N LEU A 27 1.52 7.30 14.50
CA LEU A 27 2.61 7.20 15.47
C LEU A 27 2.55 8.30 16.54
N VAL A 28 2.30 9.55 16.14
CA VAL A 28 2.11 10.65 17.09
C VAL A 28 0.91 10.36 18.01
N GLY A 29 -0.20 9.87 17.45
CA GLY A 29 -1.37 9.45 18.24
C GLY A 29 -1.03 8.37 19.27
N ILE A 30 -0.24 7.36 18.90
CA ILE A 30 0.23 6.32 19.84
C ILE A 30 1.11 6.92 20.95
N GLN A 31 1.99 7.87 20.60
CA GLN A 31 2.85 8.54 21.60
C GLN A 31 2.05 9.38 22.60
N LEU A 32 0.94 9.99 22.16
CA LEU A 32 0.05 10.77 23.02
C LEU A 32 -0.87 9.88 23.87
N ALA A 33 -1.32 8.74 23.34
CA ALA A 33 -2.25 7.85 24.03
C ALA A 33 -1.57 6.91 25.05
N VAL A 34 -0.30 6.54 24.82
CA VAL A 34 0.42 5.58 25.66
C VAL A 34 1.58 6.26 26.39
N PHE A 35 1.37 6.57 27.67
CA PHE A 35 2.35 7.23 28.52
C PHE A 35 3.46 6.30 29.02
N ASP A 36 3.14 5.03 29.29
CA ASP A 36 4.12 4.06 29.77
C ASP A 36 5.10 3.70 28.65
N ILE A 37 6.39 3.91 28.91
CA ILE A 37 7.49 3.70 27.96
C ILE A 37 7.60 2.23 27.52
N ARG A 38 7.44 1.27 28.43
CA ARG A 38 7.55 -0.17 28.12
C ARG A 38 6.35 -0.63 27.29
N VAL A 39 5.15 -0.17 27.64
CA VAL A 39 3.94 -0.48 26.88
C VAL A 39 4.01 0.17 25.50
N ARG A 40 4.42 1.43 25.41
CA ARG A 40 4.56 2.17 24.15
C ARG A 40 5.55 1.50 23.20
N ALA A 41 6.69 1.01 23.71
CA ALA A 41 7.65 0.28 22.90
C ALA A 41 7.05 -1.01 22.30
N LYS A 42 6.24 -1.73 23.08
CA LYS A 42 5.55 -2.94 22.62
C LYS A 42 4.47 -2.62 21.58
N VAL A 43 3.65 -1.60 21.82
CA VAL A 43 2.62 -1.13 20.89
C VAL A 43 3.24 -0.68 19.58
N ASN A 44 4.29 0.15 19.62
CA ASN A 44 5.01 0.60 18.42
C ASN A 44 5.58 -0.59 17.63
N ARG A 45 6.13 -1.60 18.31
CA ARG A 45 6.66 -2.79 17.62
C ARG A 45 5.56 -3.54 16.86
N TYR A 46 4.42 -3.79 17.49
CA TYR A 46 3.31 -4.49 16.82
C TYR A 46 2.68 -3.63 15.71
N PHE A 47 2.52 -2.33 15.95
CA PHE A 47 2.02 -1.40 14.94
C PHE A 47 2.93 -1.38 13.71
N ASN A 48 4.24 -1.23 13.90
CA ASN A 48 5.20 -1.21 12.80
C ASN A 48 5.22 -2.54 12.02
N TRP A 49 5.19 -3.67 12.72
CA TRP A 49 5.09 -4.98 12.06
C TRP A 49 3.80 -5.13 11.26
N GLY A 50 2.66 -4.77 11.85
CA GLY A 50 1.37 -4.78 11.15
C GLY A 50 1.38 -3.86 9.92
N PHE A 51 1.95 -2.66 10.06
CA PHE A 51 2.07 -1.69 8.99
C PHE A 51 2.92 -2.23 7.82
N VAL A 52 4.08 -2.81 8.11
CA VAL A 52 4.96 -3.43 7.11
C VAL A 52 4.25 -4.55 6.36
N VAL A 53 3.52 -5.41 7.08
CA VAL A 53 2.76 -6.52 6.46
C VAL A 53 1.69 -5.98 5.51
N VAL A 54 0.90 -4.99 5.94
CA VAL A 54 -0.17 -4.41 5.10
C VAL A 54 0.40 -3.67 3.89
N VAL A 55 1.45 -2.88 4.07
CA VAL A 55 2.15 -2.18 2.98
C VAL A 55 2.73 -3.18 1.98
N GLY A 56 3.38 -4.24 2.46
CA GLY A 56 3.92 -5.30 1.61
C GLY A 56 2.85 -6.01 0.79
N ALA A 57 1.70 -6.33 1.41
CA ALA A 57 0.58 -6.94 0.71
C ALA A 57 -0.02 -6.01 -0.36
N LEU A 58 -0.21 -4.73 -0.05
CA LEU A 58 -0.72 -3.75 -1.02
C LEU A 58 0.24 -3.54 -2.19
N LEU A 59 1.55 -3.51 -1.92
CA LEU A 59 2.57 -3.45 -2.97
C LEU A 59 2.53 -4.69 -3.87
N PHE A 60 2.43 -5.89 -3.27
CA PHE A 60 2.32 -7.13 -4.04
C PHE A 60 1.11 -7.11 -4.97
N PHE A 61 -0.08 -6.74 -4.46
CA PHE A 61 -1.27 -6.65 -5.29
C PHE A 61 -1.17 -5.57 -6.37
N HIS A 62 -0.59 -4.41 -6.03
CA HIS A 62 -0.37 -3.36 -7.01
C HIS A 62 0.55 -3.82 -8.14
N MET A 63 1.69 -4.44 -7.82
CA MET A 63 2.62 -4.95 -8.82
C MET A 63 1.98 -6.03 -9.68
N GLN A 64 1.17 -6.92 -9.09
CA GLN A 64 0.44 -7.92 -9.86
C GLN A 64 -0.53 -7.29 -10.87
N THR A 65 -1.22 -6.20 -10.50
CA THR A 65 -2.08 -5.48 -11.47
C THR A 65 -1.26 -4.90 -12.62
N GLU A 66 -0.10 -4.29 -12.33
CA GLU A 66 0.76 -3.70 -13.37
C GLU A 66 1.35 -4.76 -14.31
N VAL A 67 1.71 -5.94 -13.80
CA VAL A 67 2.20 -7.05 -14.64
C VAL A 67 1.12 -7.53 -15.62
N VAL A 68 -0.14 -7.67 -15.15
CA VAL A 68 -1.26 -8.11 -16.00
C VAL A 68 -1.56 -7.10 -17.10
N TYR A 69 -1.64 -5.81 -16.76
CA TYR A 69 -1.87 -4.76 -17.75
C TYR A 69 -0.66 -4.54 -18.66
N GLY A 70 0.57 -4.64 -18.13
CA GLY A 70 1.80 -4.50 -18.91
C GLY A 70 1.93 -5.57 -19.99
N LYS A 71 1.57 -6.83 -19.67
CA LYS A 71 1.52 -7.90 -20.67
C LYS A 71 0.52 -7.61 -21.78
N TYR A 72 -0.68 -7.12 -21.44
CA TYR A 72 -1.69 -6.73 -22.43
C TYR A 72 -1.15 -5.68 -23.40
N PHE A 73 -0.48 -4.62 -22.91
CA PHE A 73 0.10 -3.59 -23.78
C PHE A 73 1.26 -4.12 -24.64
N LEU A 74 2.09 -5.02 -24.11
CA LEU A 74 3.16 -5.68 -24.87
C LEU A 74 2.60 -6.55 -26.00
N ASP A 75 1.57 -7.35 -25.73
CA ASP A 75 0.91 -8.19 -26.73
C ASP A 75 0.24 -7.31 -27.83
N LEU A 76 -0.30 -6.15 -27.44
CA LEU A 76 -0.90 -5.17 -28.36
C LEU A 76 0.15 -4.45 -29.22
N TRP A 77 1.36 -4.25 -28.69
CA TRP A 77 2.50 -3.69 -29.43
C TRP A 77 3.09 -4.72 -30.40
N GLN A 78 3.21 -5.98 -30.00
CA GLN A 78 3.77 -7.06 -30.84
C GLN A 78 2.82 -7.56 -31.93
N SER A 79 1.52 -7.29 -31.81
CA SER A 79 0.50 -7.63 -32.82
C SER A 79 0.32 -6.56 -33.91
N LYS A 80 1.06 -5.45 -33.82
CA LYS A 80 1.25 -4.48 -34.90
C LYS A 80 2.49 -4.84 -35.73
#